data_AF-A0A9I9E3C9-F1
#
_entry.id   AF-A0A9I9E3C9-F1
#
_cell.length_a   1.000
_cell.length_b   1.000
_cell.length_c   1.000
_cell.angle_alpha   90.00
_cell.angle_beta   90.00
_cell.angle_gamma   90.00
#
_symmetry.space_group_name_H-M   'P 1'
#
loop_
_entity.id
_entity.type
_entity.pdbx_description
1 polymer ?
#
loop_
_entity_poly.entity_id
_entity_poly.type
_entity_poly.pdbx_seq_one_letter_code
_entity_poly.pdbx_strand_id
1 'polypeptide(L)'
;MDEQTLIGVLTAFTLAQRQILLTLELLMNNNKRLPHTPPDTRHRIRELAYFRMIHESDLVCRQSTRMDRRTFAILCHLLRNVAGLSSTEIVDVEEMVAMFLHIFAHDVKNRVIQREFVRSGETVSRHFNIVLLAVLRLYEELIKRPVPVTSNCNDQRWKEMTYCDDVEDEDEGDSTYATTTASEDIQYIETTNEWSQWRDDLAASMFIDWQFRNY
;
A
#
# COMPACT_ATOMS: atom_id res chain seq x y z
N MET A 1 -38.24 -6.41 -26.01
CA MET A 1 -37.29 -5.58 -26.78
C MET A 1 -37.22 -6.22 -28.15
N ASP A 2 -37.65 -5.53 -29.18
CA ASP A 2 -37.64 -6.02 -30.55
C ASP A 2 -36.23 -5.93 -31.15
N GLU A 3 -35.98 -6.75 -32.18
CA GLU A 3 -34.67 -6.82 -32.85
C GLU A 3 -34.30 -5.47 -33.52
N GLN A 4 -35.29 -4.70 -33.95
CA GLN A 4 -35.10 -3.41 -34.63
C GLN A 4 -34.64 -2.32 -33.65
N THR A 5 -35.18 -2.27 -32.43
CA THR A 5 -34.67 -1.35 -31.39
C THR A 5 -33.24 -1.69 -30.95
N LEU A 6 -32.88 -2.98 -30.85
CA LEU A 6 -31.51 -3.38 -30.52
C LEU A 6 -30.51 -2.93 -31.60
N ILE A 7 -30.84 -3.15 -32.88
CA ILE A 7 -30.05 -2.66 -34.02
C ILE A 7 -29.97 -1.12 -34.02
N GLY A 8 -31.07 -0.43 -33.70
CA GLY A 8 -31.10 1.03 -33.55
C GLY A 8 -30.14 1.55 -32.47
N VAL A 9 -30.08 0.88 -31.31
CA VAL A 9 -29.16 1.27 -30.22
C VAL A 9 -27.69 0.99 -30.60
N LEU A 10 -27.39 -0.16 -31.20
CA LEU A 10 -26.02 -0.51 -31.62
C LEU A 10 -25.50 0.40 -32.75
N THR A 11 -26.36 0.76 -33.71
CA THR A 11 -26.01 1.71 -34.78
C THR A 11 -25.82 3.12 -34.24
N ALA A 12 -26.67 3.59 -33.32
CA ALA A 12 -26.47 4.88 -32.64
C ALA A 12 -25.16 4.93 -31.82
N PHE A 13 -24.84 3.87 -31.09
CA PHE A 13 -23.61 3.76 -30.31
C PHE A 13 -22.36 3.76 -31.19
N THR A 14 -22.34 2.95 -32.25
CA THR A 14 -21.20 2.88 -33.18
C THR A 14 -21.01 4.18 -33.98
N LEU A 15 -22.11 4.87 -34.35
CA LEU A 15 -22.06 6.22 -34.94
C LEU A 15 -21.50 7.25 -33.95
N ALA A 16 -21.94 7.24 -32.69
CA ALA A 16 -21.42 8.14 -31.66
C ALA A 16 -19.92 7.89 -31.39
N GLN A 17 -19.51 6.62 -31.26
CA GLN A 17 -18.09 6.26 -31.13
C GLN A 17 -17.26 6.71 -32.33
N ARG A 18 -17.75 6.49 -33.57
CA ARG A 18 -17.06 6.93 -34.79
C ARG A 18 -16.95 8.45 -34.87
N GLN A 19 -17.99 9.19 -34.48
CA GLN A 19 -17.95 10.65 -34.42
C GLN A 19 -16.98 11.17 -33.35
N ILE A 20 -16.91 10.50 -32.18
CA ILE A 20 -15.91 10.81 -31.14
C ILE A 20 -14.49 10.52 -31.66
N LEU A 21 -14.26 9.39 -32.32
CA LEU A 21 -12.97 9.07 -32.95
C LEU A 21 -12.56 10.11 -33.99
N LEU A 22 -13.45 10.49 -34.91
CA LEU A 22 -13.16 11.49 -35.94
C LEU A 22 -12.96 12.90 -35.36
N THR A 23 -13.67 13.28 -34.30
CA THR A 23 -13.45 14.57 -33.63
C THR A 23 -12.15 14.57 -32.84
N LEU A 24 -11.80 13.48 -32.16
CA LEU A 24 -10.47 13.31 -31.54
C LEU A 24 -9.35 13.31 -32.58
N GLU A 25 -9.53 12.66 -33.72
CA GLU A 25 -8.56 12.63 -34.82
C GLU A 25 -8.41 14.01 -35.46
N LEU A 26 -9.48 14.78 -35.65
CA LEU A 26 -9.42 16.18 -36.10
C LEU A 26 -8.76 17.09 -35.06
N LEU A 27 -9.05 16.92 -33.76
CA LEU A 27 -8.37 17.65 -32.68
C LEU A 27 -6.87 17.30 -32.63
N MET A 28 -6.52 16.02 -32.81
CA MET A 28 -5.14 15.53 -32.80
C MET A 28 -4.36 15.86 -34.08
N ASN A 29 -5.01 15.95 -35.23
CA ASN A 29 -4.39 16.33 -36.50
C ASN A 29 -4.19 17.85 -36.61
N ASN A 30 -5.05 18.63 -35.93
CA ASN A 30 -4.82 20.07 -35.71
C ASN A 30 -3.70 20.37 -34.69
N ASN A 31 -3.02 19.34 -34.16
CA ASN A 31 -1.77 19.53 -33.44
C ASN A 31 -0.66 20.02 -34.39
N LYS A 32 -0.59 21.35 -34.56
CA LYS A 32 0.71 22.02 -34.44
C LYS A 32 1.39 21.40 -33.22
N ARG A 33 2.48 20.65 -33.45
CA ARG A 33 3.21 19.83 -32.47
C ARG A 33 2.99 20.37 -31.07
N LEU A 34 2.30 19.61 -30.21
CA LEU A 34 2.04 19.98 -28.81
C LEU A 34 3.33 20.61 -28.26
N PRO A 35 3.32 21.90 -27.86
CA PRO A 35 4.54 22.62 -27.57
C PRO A 35 5.29 21.82 -26.53
N HIS A 36 6.47 21.34 -26.92
CA HIS A 36 7.21 20.31 -26.18
C HIS A 36 7.45 20.87 -24.79
N THR A 37 6.67 20.42 -23.78
CA THR A 37 6.60 21.10 -22.48
C THR A 37 8.02 21.30 -21.98
N PRO A 38 8.45 22.56 -21.72
CA PRO A 38 9.80 22.83 -21.27
C PRO A 38 10.17 21.90 -20.11
N PRO A 39 11.41 21.40 -20.03
CA PRO A 39 11.83 20.52 -18.94
C PRO A 39 11.44 21.09 -17.56
N ASP A 40 11.56 22.41 -17.41
CA ASP A 40 11.11 23.23 -16.28
C ASP A 40 9.62 23.03 -15.92
N THR A 41 8.70 23.06 -16.89
CA THR A 41 7.26 22.90 -16.62
C THR A 41 6.95 21.52 -16.04
N ARG A 42 7.63 20.46 -16.51
CA ARG A 42 7.46 19.11 -15.95
C ARG A 42 8.10 18.96 -14.57
N HIS A 43 9.21 19.66 -14.28
CA HIS A 43 9.74 19.74 -12.91
C HIS A 43 8.71 20.36 -11.97
N ARG A 44 8.22 21.56 -12.31
CA ARG A 44 7.27 22.32 -11.49
C ARG A 44 5.92 21.61 -11.30
N ILE A 45 5.46 20.83 -12.28
CA ILE A 45 4.25 19.99 -12.12
C ILE A 45 4.48 18.84 -11.12
N ARG A 46 5.64 18.17 -11.16
CA ARG A 46 5.98 17.08 -10.22
C ARG A 46 6.12 17.57 -8.79
N GLU A 47 6.88 18.65 -8.65
CA GLU A 47 7.07 19.39 -7.41
C GLU A 47 5.70 19.77 -6.82
N LEU A 48 4.82 20.40 -7.60
CA LEU A 48 3.46 20.73 -7.16
C LEU A 48 2.57 19.52 -6.84
N ALA A 49 2.81 18.34 -7.43
CA ALA A 49 1.99 17.15 -7.18
C ALA A 49 2.23 16.60 -5.77
N TYR A 50 3.48 16.25 -5.44
CA TYR A 50 3.80 15.77 -4.09
C TYR A 50 3.77 16.90 -3.05
N PHE A 51 4.10 18.14 -3.44
CA PHE A 51 4.03 19.28 -2.51
C PHE A 51 2.61 19.53 -2.03
N ARG A 52 1.58 19.42 -2.89
CA ARG A 52 0.18 19.48 -2.40
C ARG A 52 -0.12 18.30 -1.48
N MET A 53 0.19 17.08 -1.93
CA MET A 53 -0.09 15.85 -1.19
C MET A 53 0.46 15.83 0.24
N ILE A 54 1.66 16.40 0.44
CA ILE A 54 2.34 16.45 1.74
C ILE A 54 2.13 17.80 2.43
N HIS A 55 2.41 18.93 1.79
CA HIS A 55 2.59 20.20 2.48
C HIS A 55 1.33 21.08 2.59
N GLU A 56 0.27 20.81 1.81
CA GLU A 56 -0.94 21.65 1.76
C GLU A 56 -1.68 21.71 3.12
N SER A 57 -1.89 20.58 3.77
CA SER A 57 -2.45 20.52 5.13
C SER A 57 -2.23 19.18 5.83
N ASP A 58 -2.35 19.15 7.16
CA ASP A 58 -2.33 17.90 7.93
C ASP A 58 -3.55 17.00 7.68
N LEU A 59 -4.62 17.51 7.05
CA LEU A 59 -5.73 16.68 6.58
C LEU A 59 -5.32 15.92 5.32
N VAL A 60 -4.84 16.64 4.30
CA VAL A 60 -4.42 16.06 3.01
C VAL A 60 -3.26 15.09 3.21
N CYS A 61 -2.23 15.46 3.99
CA CYS A 61 -1.11 14.57 4.30
C CYS A 61 -1.56 13.26 4.94
N ARG A 62 -2.50 13.30 5.91
CA ARG A 62 -3.05 12.08 6.53
C ARG A 62 -3.93 11.28 5.57
N GLN A 63 -4.71 11.96 4.73
CA GLN A 63 -5.53 11.31 3.71
C GLN A 63 -4.68 10.57 2.67
N SER A 64 -3.47 11.05 2.35
CA SER A 64 -2.61 10.46 1.33
C SER A 64 -1.50 9.55 1.86
N THR A 65 -1.05 9.70 3.12
CA THR A 65 0.11 8.96 3.68
C THR A 65 -0.18 8.26 5.01
N ARG A 66 -1.38 8.44 5.58
CA ARG A 66 -1.75 8.09 6.96
C ARG A 66 -0.97 8.83 8.07
N MET A 67 -0.09 9.78 7.73
CA MET A 67 0.71 10.56 8.68
C MET A 67 0.38 12.06 8.58
N ASP A 68 0.51 12.81 9.68
CA ASP A 68 0.50 14.27 9.61
C ASP A 68 1.85 14.79 9.10
N ARG A 69 1.94 16.10 8.78
CA ARG A 69 3.15 16.66 8.16
C ARG A 69 4.37 16.55 9.07
N ARG A 70 4.16 16.67 10.38
CA ARG A 70 5.21 16.57 11.39
C ARG A 70 5.79 15.16 11.44
N THR A 71 4.93 14.14 11.48
CA THR A 71 5.33 12.72 11.50
C THR A 71 6.00 12.33 10.19
N PHE A 72 5.47 12.78 9.05
CA PHE A 72 6.09 12.58 7.74
C PHE A 72 7.52 13.18 7.67
N ALA A 73 7.69 14.43 8.14
CA ALA A 73 9.00 15.08 8.17
C ALA A 73 10.00 14.38 9.12
N ILE A 74 9.54 13.90 10.27
CA ILE A 74 10.36 13.09 11.19
C ILE A 74 10.79 11.78 10.53
N LEU A 75 9.89 11.08 9.83
CA LEU A 75 10.23 9.86 9.10
C LEU A 75 11.28 10.13 7.99
N CYS A 76 11.10 11.17 7.19
CA CYS A 76 12.07 11.55 6.15
C CYS A 76 13.44 11.91 6.75
N HIS A 77 13.47 12.55 7.92
CA HIS A 77 14.70 12.83 8.65
C HIS A 77 15.39 11.56 9.17
N LEU A 78 14.63 10.62 9.74
CA LEU A 78 15.16 9.33 10.22
C LEU A 78 15.68 8.46 9.08
N LEU A 79 14.92 8.33 7.98
CA LEU A 79 15.36 7.55 6.81
C LEU A 79 16.64 8.14 6.20
N ARG A 80 16.75 9.48 6.14
CA ARG A 80 17.93 10.18 5.63
C ARG A 80 19.17 9.98 6.52
N ASN A 81 19.03 10.18 7.83
CA ASN A 81 20.18 10.24 8.75
C ASN A 81 20.56 8.91 9.41
N VAL A 82 19.61 7.98 9.57
CA VAL A 82 19.84 6.67 10.19
C VAL A 82 19.95 5.58 9.12
N ALA A 83 18.98 5.49 8.20
CA ALA A 83 18.97 4.45 7.16
C ALA A 83 19.81 4.78 5.90
N GLY A 84 20.35 6.01 5.81
CA GLY A 84 21.19 6.46 4.71
C GLY A 84 20.47 6.76 3.39
N LEU A 85 19.16 7.03 3.44
CA LEU A 85 18.36 7.35 2.26
C LEU A 85 18.74 8.74 1.69
N SER A 86 19.26 8.77 0.47
CA SER A 86 19.74 9.98 -0.19
C SER A 86 18.87 10.36 -1.40
N SER A 87 18.75 11.66 -1.65
CA SER A 87 18.12 12.18 -2.88
C SER A 87 18.93 11.77 -4.11
N THR A 88 18.24 11.54 -5.22
CA THR A 88 18.86 11.39 -6.55
C THR A 88 18.84 12.73 -7.30
N GLU A 89 19.49 12.80 -8.46
CA GLU A 89 19.41 13.95 -9.37
C GLU A 89 17.96 14.28 -9.80
N ILE A 90 17.06 13.28 -9.78
CA ILE A 90 15.73 13.39 -10.40
C ILE A 90 14.58 13.35 -9.37
N VAL A 91 14.80 12.79 -8.18
CA VAL A 91 13.78 12.55 -7.13
C VAL A 91 14.42 12.81 -5.77
N ASP A 92 13.79 13.63 -4.92
CA ASP A 92 14.22 13.86 -3.54
C ASP A 92 13.66 12.81 -2.56
N VAL A 93 14.21 12.75 -1.34
CA VAL A 93 13.80 11.76 -0.32
C VAL A 93 12.32 11.89 0.00
N GLU A 94 11.82 13.12 0.10
CA GLU A 94 10.43 13.43 0.41
C GLU A 94 9.48 12.87 -0.66
N GLU A 95 9.77 13.04 -1.96
CA GLU A 95 9.01 12.46 -3.07
C GLU A 95 9.09 10.92 -3.10
N MET A 96 10.27 10.33 -2.80
CA MET A 96 10.41 8.87 -2.69
C MET A 96 9.51 8.29 -1.59
N VAL A 97 9.57 8.89 -0.39
CA VAL A 97 8.80 8.46 0.78
C VAL A 97 7.31 8.73 0.58
N ALA A 98 6.95 9.84 -0.08
CA ALA A 98 5.59 10.15 -0.49
C ALA A 98 5.00 9.08 -1.44
N MET A 99 5.72 8.70 -2.50
CA MET A 99 5.29 7.62 -3.41
C MET A 99 5.12 6.29 -2.65
N PHE A 100 6.10 5.93 -1.81
CA PHE A 100 6.08 4.70 -1.03
C PHE A 100 4.89 4.64 -0.07
N LEU A 101 4.69 5.68 0.74
CA LEU A 101 3.60 5.74 1.70
C LEU A 101 2.23 5.80 1.00
N HIS A 102 2.10 6.48 -0.15
CA HIS A 102 0.82 6.50 -0.87
C HIS A 102 0.44 5.09 -1.39
N ILE A 103 1.41 4.32 -1.88
CA ILE A 103 1.20 2.90 -2.24
C ILE A 103 0.74 2.09 -1.02
N PHE A 104 1.46 2.16 0.10
CA PHE A 104 1.11 1.39 1.30
C PHE A 104 -0.19 1.83 1.98
N ALA A 105 -0.52 3.13 1.94
CA ALA A 105 -1.72 3.69 2.58
C ALA A 105 -3.03 3.31 1.89
N HIS A 106 -2.99 2.88 0.62
CA HIS A 106 -4.16 2.73 -0.26
C HIS A 106 -4.13 1.51 -1.20
N ASP A 107 -3.08 0.68 -1.18
CA ASP A 107 -2.84 -0.41 -2.14
C ASP A 107 -2.90 0.03 -3.63
N VAL A 108 -2.51 1.28 -3.90
CA VAL A 108 -2.54 1.81 -5.27
C VAL A 108 -1.42 1.22 -6.12
N LYS A 109 -1.80 0.68 -7.29
CA LYS A 109 -0.85 0.03 -8.20
C LYS A 109 0.04 1.06 -8.89
N ASN A 110 1.26 0.67 -9.26
CA ASN A 110 2.30 1.53 -9.86
C ASN A 110 1.78 2.48 -10.98
N ARG A 111 0.86 2.02 -11.85
CA ARG A 111 0.24 2.84 -12.93
C ARG A 111 -0.56 4.06 -12.42
N VAL A 112 -1.02 4.07 -11.17
CA VAL A 112 -1.64 5.24 -10.52
C VAL A 112 -0.56 6.27 -10.21
N ILE A 113 0.45 5.86 -9.42
CA ILE A 113 1.60 6.69 -9.00
C ILE A 113 2.33 7.32 -10.20
N GLN A 114 2.53 6.57 -11.30
CA GLN A 114 3.14 7.11 -12.52
C GLN A 114 2.45 8.36 -13.06
N ARG A 115 1.10 8.40 -12.99
CA ARG A 115 0.29 9.52 -13.49
C ARG A 115 0.28 10.68 -12.50
N GLU A 116 0.16 10.36 -11.21
CA GLU A 116 0.07 11.33 -10.12
C GLU A 116 1.40 12.06 -9.88
N PHE A 117 2.53 11.34 -9.83
CA PHE A 117 3.87 11.90 -9.65
C PHE A 117 4.58 12.21 -10.98
N VAL A 118 3.94 11.96 -12.14
CA VAL A 118 4.51 12.19 -13.49
C VAL A 118 5.90 11.55 -13.67
N ARG A 119 6.04 10.30 -13.18
CA ARG A 119 7.25 9.46 -13.19
C ARG A 119 7.05 8.21 -14.07
N SER A 120 8.14 7.64 -14.58
CA SER A 120 8.08 6.34 -15.26
C SER A 120 7.82 5.20 -14.26
N GLY A 121 7.19 4.11 -14.70
CA GLY A 121 6.93 2.97 -13.82
C GLY A 121 8.18 2.32 -13.24
N GLU A 122 9.28 2.36 -14.00
CA GLU A 122 10.62 1.97 -13.55
C GLU A 122 11.11 2.88 -12.41
N THR A 123 10.90 4.20 -12.51
CA THR A 123 11.23 5.17 -11.46
C THR A 123 10.44 4.90 -10.18
N VAL A 124 9.14 4.61 -10.30
CA VAL A 124 8.29 4.25 -9.15
C VAL A 124 8.78 2.94 -8.50
N SER A 125 8.96 1.87 -9.29
CA SER A 125 9.45 0.59 -8.77
C SER A 125 10.81 0.69 -8.11
N ARG A 126 11.75 1.45 -8.69
CA ARG A 126 13.11 1.62 -8.14
C ARG A 126 13.06 2.30 -6.76
N HIS A 127 12.38 3.45 -6.67
CA HIS A 127 12.33 4.20 -5.42
C HIS A 127 11.50 3.49 -4.34
N PHE A 128 10.43 2.77 -4.72
CA PHE A 128 9.70 1.91 -3.79
C PHE A 128 10.62 0.88 -3.10
N ASN A 129 11.46 0.17 -3.86
CA ASN A 129 12.39 -0.82 -3.30
C ASN A 129 13.50 -0.17 -2.47
N ILE A 130 14.03 0.99 -2.89
CA ILE A 130 15.03 1.74 -2.12
C ILE A 130 14.46 2.19 -0.76
N VAL A 131 13.24 2.74 -0.73
CA VAL A 131 12.58 3.14 0.52
C VAL A 131 12.24 1.93 1.39
N LEU A 132 11.77 0.82 0.80
CA LEU A 132 11.52 -0.43 1.53
C LEU A 132 12.77 -0.91 2.29
N LEU A 133 13.92 -0.96 1.61
CA LEU A 133 15.19 -1.34 2.22
C LEU A 133 15.63 -0.35 3.31
N ALA A 134 15.39 0.95 3.12
CA ALA A 134 15.69 1.95 4.14
C ALA A 134 14.77 1.81 5.38
N VAL A 135 13.49 1.51 5.19
CA VAL A 135 12.53 1.24 6.28
C VAL A 135 12.91 -0.03 7.05
N LEU A 136 13.33 -1.10 6.37
CA LEU A 136 13.79 -2.33 7.03
C LEU A 136 15.06 -2.11 7.88
N ARG A 137 16.04 -1.35 7.36
CA ARG A 137 17.22 -0.94 8.15
C ARG A 137 16.84 -0.08 9.36
N LEU A 138 15.92 0.86 9.19
CA LEU A 138 15.44 1.70 10.28
C LEU A 138 14.71 0.87 11.35
N TYR A 139 13.99 -0.18 10.95
CA TYR A 139 13.35 -1.12 11.88
C TYR A 139 14.38 -1.89 12.72
N GLU A 140 15.46 -2.39 12.11
CA GLU A 140 16.56 -3.08 12.82
C GLU A 140 17.29 -2.18 13.82
N GLU A 141 17.46 -0.88 13.52
CA GLU A 141 18.08 0.10 14.42
C GLU A 141 17.14 0.55 15.56
N LEU A 142 15.84 0.71 15.29
CA LEU A 142 14.87 1.18 16.28
C LEU A 142 14.40 0.06 17.22
N ILE A 143 14.25 -1.17 16.73
CA ILE A 143 13.87 -2.32 17.56
C ILE A 143 15.12 -3.03 18.05
N LYS A 144 15.61 -2.55 19.20
CA LYS A 144 16.60 -3.31 19.99
C LYS A 144 16.05 -4.71 20.27
N ARG A 145 16.89 -5.72 20.02
CA ARG A 145 16.62 -7.12 20.39
C ARG A 145 16.11 -7.16 21.85
N PRO A 146 14.91 -7.72 22.11
CA PRO A 146 14.35 -7.69 23.46
C PRO A 146 15.28 -8.48 24.39
N VAL A 147 15.67 -7.84 25.50
CA VAL A 147 16.47 -8.48 26.55
C VAL A 147 15.58 -9.52 27.24
N PRO A 148 16.04 -10.77 27.44
CA PRO A 148 15.26 -11.77 28.17
C PRO A 148 14.84 -11.23 29.55
N VAL A 149 13.53 -11.25 29.81
CA VAL A 149 12.97 -10.94 31.12
C VAL A 149 13.36 -12.10 32.05
N THR A 150 14.36 -11.87 32.91
CA THR A 150 14.78 -12.90 33.88
C THR A 150 13.67 -13.11 34.91
N SER A 151 13.61 -14.30 35.51
CA SER A 151 12.64 -14.66 36.56
C SER A 151 12.68 -13.76 37.80
N ASN A 152 13.73 -12.93 37.95
CA ASN A 152 13.90 -11.94 39.01
C ASN A 152 13.53 -10.51 38.57
N CYS A 153 12.81 -10.33 37.46
CA CYS A 153 12.43 -9.01 36.98
C CYS A 153 11.42 -8.35 37.94
N ASN A 154 11.85 -7.27 38.59
CA ASN A 154 11.02 -6.53 39.56
C ASN A 154 10.01 -5.57 38.89
N ASP A 155 10.02 -5.45 37.56
CA ASP A 155 9.06 -4.63 36.82
C ASP A 155 7.67 -5.30 36.84
N GLN A 156 6.73 -4.63 37.52
CA GLN A 156 5.37 -5.12 37.74
C GLN A 156 4.62 -5.43 36.43
N ARG A 157 4.93 -4.69 35.36
CA ARG A 157 4.28 -4.83 34.05
C ARG A 157 4.49 -6.20 33.38
N TRP A 158 5.58 -6.91 33.71
CA TRP A 158 5.88 -8.22 33.13
C TRP A 158 5.36 -9.39 33.97
N LYS A 159 5.12 -9.18 35.26
CA LYS A 159 4.56 -10.20 36.17
C LYS A 159 3.14 -10.59 35.78
N GLU A 160 2.34 -9.62 35.35
CA GLU A 160 0.97 -9.85 34.86
C GLU A 160 0.93 -10.74 33.61
N MET A 161 1.99 -10.72 32.80
CA MET A 161 2.08 -11.50 31.55
C MET A 161 2.61 -12.93 31.76
N THR A 162 3.00 -13.28 32.98
CA THR A 162 3.41 -14.66 33.36
C THR A 162 2.24 -15.46 33.94
N TYR A 163 1.09 -14.82 34.20
CA TYR A 163 -0.11 -15.44 34.79
C TYR A 163 -1.22 -15.60 33.75
N CYS A 164 -0.86 -16.20 32.62
CA CYS A 164 -1.79 -16.71 31.62
C CYS A 164 -1.53 -18.21 31.49
N ASP A 165 -1.90 -18.98 32.53
CA ASP A 165 -1.93 -20.44 32.44
C ASP A 165 -2.99 -20.86 31.41
N ASP A 166 -2.70 -21.93 30.68
CA ASP A 166 -3.55 -22.47 29.62
C ASP A 166 -4.93 -22.86 30.17
N VAL A 167 -5.98 -22.26 29.61
CA VAL A 167 -7.35 -22.77 29.82
C VAL A 167 -7.52 -23.95 28.86
N GLU A 168 -7.48 -25.17 29.40
CA GLU A 168 -7.79 -26.37 28.64
C GLU A 168 -9.25 -26.30 28.14
N ASP A 169 -9.44 -26.35 26.82
CA ASP A 169 -10.76 -26.32 26.19
C ASP A 169 -11.54 -27.62 26.51
N GLU A 170 -12.60 -27.54 27.32
CA GLU A 170 -13.59 -28.63 27.43
C GLU A 170 -14.56 -28.58 26.23
N ASP A 171 -14.42 -29.56 25.35
CA ASP A 171 -15.27 -29.80 24.17
C ASP A 171 -16.65 -30.35 24.56
N GLU A 172 -17.72 -29.61 24.28
CA GLU A 172 -19.11 -30.05 24.44
C GLU A 172 -19.92 -29.73 23.16
N GLY A 173 -20.12 -30.74 22.30
CA GLY A 173 -20.76 -30.60 20.99
C GLY A 173 -22.24 -31.05 20.90
N ASP A 174 -23.03 -30.32 20.11
CA ASP A 174 -24.20 -30.74 19.29
C ASP A 174 -24.50 -29.55 18.29
N SER A 175 -25.25 -29.63 17.18
CA SER A 175 -26.17 -30.66 16.69
C SER A 175 -26.42 -30.60 15.16
N THR A 176 -26.83 -31.76 14.63
CA THR A 176 -27.79 -31.96 13.51
C THR A 176 -27.56 -31.43 12.07
N TYR A 177 -28.19 -32.15 11.14
CA TYR A 177 -28.03 -32.16 9.69
C TYR A 177 -29.15 -31.40 8.95
N ALA A 178 -28.89 -30.96 7.70
CA ALA A 178 -29.90 -30.90 6.63
C ALA A 178 -29.24 -30.78 5.24
N THR A 179 -29.69 -31.60 4.28
CA THR A 179 -29.30 -31.55 2.86
C THR A 179 -30.47 -31.03 2.02
N THR A 180 -30.25 -30.17 1.00
CA THR A 180 -31.09 -30.11 -0.22
C THR A 180 -30.41 -29.36 -1.40
N THR A 181 -30.31 -30.09 -2.51
CA THR A 181 -30.09 -29.76 -3.94
C THR A 181 -29.75 -28.33 -4.44
N ALA A 182 -28.59 -28.25 -5.11
CA ALA A 182 -28.35 -27.74 -6.48
C ALA A 182 -28.95 -26.38 -6.95
N SER A 183 -28.11 -25.35 -6.96
CA SER A 183 -27.98 -24.39 -8.06
C SER A 183 -26.53 -23.84 -8.09
N GLU A 184 -26.02 -23.48 -9.27
CA GLU A 184 -24.64 -23.01 -9.43
C GLU A 184 -24.50 -21.52 -9.08
N ASP A 185 -24.38 -21.21 -7.80
CA ASP A 185 -23.94 -19.91 -7.27
C ASP A 185 -22.96 -20.16 -6.10
N ILE A 186 -21.97 -19.28 -5.90
CA ILE A 186 -21.00 -19.42 -4.79
C ILE A 186 -21.72 -19.07 -3.48
N GLN A 187 -22.29 -20.09 -2.83
CA GLN A 187 -23.17 -19.93 -1.67
C GLN A 187 -22.41 -19.77 -0.33
N TYR A 188 -21.09 -19.96 -0.30
CA TYR A 188 -20.28 -19.79 0.90
C TYR A 188 -18.86 -19.35 0.54
N ILE A 189 -18.34 -18.38 1.29
CA ILE A 189 -16.91 -18.08 1.35
C ILE A 189 -16.44 -18.65 2.70
N GLU A 190 -15.75 -19.78 2.65
CA GLU A 190 -15.00 -20.25 3.82
C GLU A 190 -13.92 -19.22 4.13
N THR A 191 -13.96 -18.68 5.35
CA THR A 191 -12.80 -17.99 5.92
C THR A 191 -11.76 -19.06 6.23
N THR A 192 -10.94 -19.42 5.23
CA THR A 192 -9.87 -20.40 5.46
C THR A 192 -8.95 -19.86 6.54
N ASN A 193 -8.83 -20.61 7.64
CA ASN A 193 -7.98 -20.23 8.76
C ASN A 193 -6.50 -20.20 8.35
N GLU A 194 -6.13 -20.80 7.22
CA GLU A 194 -4.83 -20.75 6.53
C GLU A 194 -4.09 -19.42 6.67
N TRP A 195 -4.75 -18.27 6.49
CA TRP A 195 -4.09 -16.96 6.61
C TRP A 195 -3.79 -16.54 8.06
N SER A 196 -4.64 -16.93 9.01
CA SER A 196 -4.36 -16.76 10.43
C SER A 196 -3.29 -17.76 10.87
N GLN A 197 -3.44 -19.03 10.50
CA GLN A 197 -2.51 -20.11 10.79
C GLN A 197 -1.12 -19.81 10.24
N TRP A 198 -0.97 -19.35 8.99
CA TRP A 198 0.31 -18.92 8.44
C TRP A 198 0.95 -17.76 9.21
N ARG A 199 0.15 -16.77 9.64
CA ARG A 199 0.62 -15.65 10.46
C ARG A 199 1.09 -16.13 11.84
N ASP A 200 0.34 -17.05 12.43
CA ASP A 200 0.58 -17.54 13.79
C ASP A 200 1.76 -18.54 13.80
N ASP A 201 1.89 -19.38 12.77
CA ASP A 201 3.07 -20.22 12.47
C ASP A 201 4.32 -19.36 12.21
N LEU A 202 4.18 -18.26 11.47
CA LEU A 202 5.27 -17.31 11.25
C LEU A 202 5.71 -16.67 12.57
N ALA A 203 4.76 -16.21 13.40
CA ALA A 203 5.03 -15.66 14.72
C ALA A 203 5.70 -16.69 15.65
N ALA A 204 5.21 -17.92 15.67
CA ALA A 204 5.82 -19.04 16.41
C ALA A 204 7.24 -19.35 15.92
N SER A 205 7.47 -19.38 14.61
CA SER A 205 8.81 -19.62 14.04
C SER A 205 9.80 -18.51 14.40
N MET A 206 9.36 -17.24 14.38
CA MET A 206 10.16 -16.10 14.81
C MET A 206 10.45 -16.12 16.32
N PHE A 207 9.50 -16.60 17.13
CA PHE A 207 9.69 -16.79 18.57
C PHE A 207 10.66 -17.93 18.89
N ILE A 208 10.58 -19.05 18.17
CA ILE A 208 11.50 -20.20 18.33
C ILE A 208 12.92 -19.82 17.87
N ASP A 209 13.07 -19.13 16.72
CA ASP A 209 14.36 -18.60 16.27
C ASP A 209 14.94 -17.58 17.27
N TRP A 210 14.10 -16.80 17.94
CA TRP A 210 14.52 -15.95 19.06
C TRP A 210 14.99 -16.77 20.27
N GLN A 211 14.26 -17.81 20.69
CA GLN A 211 14.68 -18.70 21.80
C GLN A 211 16.08 -19.29 21.55
N PHE A 212 16.30 -19.90 20.38
CA PHE A 212 17.58 -20.51 19.99
C PHE A 212 18.77 -19.52 19.84
N ARG A 213 18.50 -18.21 19.83
CA ARG A 213 19.54 -17.16 19.68
C ARG A 213 19.85 -16.43 20.99
N ASN A 214 19.13 -16.74 22.08
CA ASN A 214 19.29 -16.08 23.38
C ASN A 214 19.51 -17.07 24.55
N TYR A 215 19.59 -18.37 24.26
CA TYR A 215 20.03 -19.46 25.14
C TYR A 215 21.12 -20.29 24.45
#